data_AF-A0A7W7KQX5-F1
#
_entry.id   AF-A0A7W7KQX5-F1
#
_cell.length_a   1.000
_cell.length_b   1.000
_cell.length_c   1.000
_cell.angle_alpha   90.00
_cell.angle_beta   90.00
_cell.angle_gamma   90.00
#
_symmetry.space_group_name_H-M   'P 1'
#
loop_
_entity.id
_entity.type
_entity.pdbx_description
1 polymer ?
#
loop_
_entity_poly.entity_id
_entity_poly.type
_entity_poly.pdbx_seq_one_letter_code
_entity_poly.pdbx_strand_id
1 'polypeptide(L)'
;MKKLTLLFLLTTLAAGAQASEFCTGIGLFARAGAMYRDEGRTEQQAVAAVHERNATLDADTQVIVRYFVRFGYQGEQTPDEAFAAAEQKCRQYETESEHRNAMN
;
A
#
# COMPACT_ATOMS: atom_id res chain seq x y z
N MET A 1 -1.97 39.58 -21.50
CA MET A 1 -2.45 38.19 -21.63
C MET A 1 -1.25 37.24 -21.71
N LYS A 2 -0.59 36.90 -20.59
CA LYS A 2 0.57 35.96 -20.59
C LYS A 2 0.83 35.29 -19.22
N LYS A 3 -0.08 35.43 -18.24
CA LYS A 3 0.09 34.89 -16.88
C LYS A 3 -0.91 33.79 -16.51
N LEU A 4 -1.90 33.51 -17.36
CA LEU A 4 -2.93 32.50 -17.09
C LEU A 4 -2.56 31.09 -17.59
N THR A 5 -1.57 30.97 -18.46
CA THR A 5 -1.17 29.68 -19.04
C THR A 5 -0.29 28.84 -18.11
N LEU A 6 0.33 29.44 -17.08
CA LEU A 6 1.18 28.69 -16.14
C LEU A 6 0.38 27.92 -15.06
N LEU A 7 -0.83 28.36 -14.73
CA LEU A 7 -1.66 27.69 -13.72
C LEU A 7 -2.32 26.40 -14.23
N PHE A 8 -2.45 26.24 -15.55
CA PHE A 8 -3.04 25.04 -16.15
C PHE A 8 -2.06 23.86 -16.28
N LEU A 9 -0.75 24.09 -16.15
CA LEU A 9 0.28 23.03 -16.24
C LEU A 9 0.54 22.32 -14.90
N LEU A 10 0.09 22.90 -13.77
CA LEU A 10 0.28 22.30 -12.44
C LEU A 10 -0.82 21.32 -12.06
N THR A 11 -1.97 21.35 -12.73
CA THR A 11 -3.11 20.45 -12.43
C THR A 11 -3.00 19.09 -13.12
N THR A 12 -2.15 18.94 -14.15
CA THR A 12 -2.01 17.69 -14.91
C THR A 12 -0.98 16.71 -14.32
N LEU A 13 -0.16 17.11 -13.34
CA LEU A 13 0.86 16.22 -12.74
C LEU A 13 0.42 15.51 -11.46
N ALA A 14 -0.79 15.76 -10.96
CA ALA A 14 -1.30 15.17 -9.73
C ALA A 14 -2.45 14.17 -9.94
N ALA A 15 -2.63 13.68 -11.17
CA ALA A 15 -3.37 12.44 -11.39
C ALA A 15 -2.47 11.27 -10.95
N GLY A 16 -2.19 11.19 -9.64
CA GLY A 16 -1.69 9.95 -9.07
C GLY A 16 -2.76 8.90 -9.35
N ALA A 17 -2.44 7.95 -10.24
CA ALA A 17 -3.28 6.78 -10.43
C ALA A 17 -3.58 6.22 -9.03
N GLN A 18 -4.86 6.15 -8.67
CA GLN A 18 -5.27 5.53 -7.42
C GLN A 18 -4.68 4.12 -7.40
N ALA A 19 -4.13 3.70 -6.27
CA ALA A 19 -3.58 2.35 -6.15
C ALA A 19 -4.64 1.32 -6.51
N SER A 20 -4.24 0.24 -7.18
CA SER A 20 -5.10 -0.92 -7.33
C SER A 20 -5.53 -1.44 -5.96
N GLU A 21 -6.65 -2.18 -5.90
CA GLU A 21 -7.06 -2.85 -4.65
C GLU A 21 -5.97 -3.81 -4.15
N PHE A 22 -5.24 -4.42 -5.08
CA PHE A 22 -4.09 -5.26 -4.78
C PHE A 22 -2.98 -4.47 -4.07
N CYS A 23 -2.52 -3.35 -4.64
CA CYS A 23 -1.47 -2.55 -4.02
C CYS A 23 -1.91 -1.89 -2.70
N THR A 24 -3.19 -1.52 -2.60
CA THR A 24 -3.78 -1.06 -1.33
C THR A 24 -3.71 -2.17 -0.28
N GLY A 25 -4.04 -3.41 -0.64
CA GLY A 25 -3.92 -4.58 0.23
C GLY A 25 -2.49 -4.83 0.71
N ILE A 26 -1.50 -4.74 -0.19
CA ILE A 26 -0.08 -4.84 0.17
C ILE A 26 0.32 -3.77 1.21
N GLY A 27 -0.14 -2.53 1.03
CA GLY A 27 0.04 -1.46 2.01
C GLY A 27 -0.56 -1.82 3.38
N LEU A 28 -1.79 -2.35 3.40
CA LEU A 28 -2.45 -2.74 4.65
C LEU A 28 -1.70 -3.85 5.39
N PHE A 29 -1.10 -4.80 4.68
CA PHE A 29 -0.34 -5.90 5.30
C PHE A 29 0.96 -5.40 5.92
N ALA A 30 1.66 -4.49 5.23
CA ALA A 30 2.85 -3.83 5.75
C ALA A 30 2.55 -3.02 7.02
N ARG A 31 1.45 -2.26 7.01
CA ARG A 31 0.93 -1.53 8.18
C ARG A 31 0.71 -2.47 9.36
N ALA A 32 0.04 -3.60 9.14
CA ALA A 32 -0.24 -4.56 10.20
C ALA A 32 1.03 -5.13 10.85
N GLY A 33 2.06 -5.43 10.05
CA GLY A 33 3.36 -5.85 10.57
C GLY A 33 4.05 -4.78 11.40
N ALA A 34 4.03 -3.52 10.96
CA ALA A 34 4.55 -2.41 11.74
C ALA A 34 3.76 -2.18 13.05
N MET A 35 2.43 -2.29 13.04
CA MET A 35 1.60 -2.16 14.25
C MET A 35 1.91 -3.25 15.29
N TYR A 36 2.11 -4.49 14.84
CA TYR A 36 2.48 -5.59 15.73
C TYR A 36 3.84 -5.38 16.38
N ARG A 37 4.82 -4.90 15.61
CA ARG A 37 6.20 -4.67 16.09
C ARG A 37 6.32 -3.42 16.97
N ASP A 38 5.84 -2.27 16.50
CA ASP A 38 6.17 -0.95 17.07
C ASP A 38 5.15 -0.46 18.07
N GLU A 39 3.88 -0.79 17.87
CA GLU A 39 2.80 -0.36 18.77
C GLU A 39 2.52 -1.38 19.89
N GLY A 40 3.25 -2.51 19.91
CA GLY A 40 3.04 -3.59 20.89
C GLY A 40 1.67 -4.25 20.78
N ARG A 41 1.00 -4.14 19.63
CA ARG A 41 -0.32 -4.75 19.41
C ARG A 41 -0.22 -6.27 19.35
N THR A 42 -1.30 -6.94 19.74
CA THR A 42 -1.41 -8.38 19.49
C THR A 42 -1.57 -8.66 18.00
N GLU A 43 -1.23 -9.88 17.57
CA GLU A 43 -1.46 -10.33 16.20
C GLU A 43 -2.93 -10.16 15.79
N GLN A 44 -3.86 -10.49 16.68
CA GLN A 44 -5.31 -10.31 16.42
C GLN A 44 -5.67 -8.84 16.19
N GLN A 45 -5.12 -7.92 16.97
CA GLN A 45 -5.35 -6.49 16.81
C GLN A 45 -4.75 -5.95 15.50
N ALA A 46 -3.58 -6.43 15.11
CA ALA A 46 -2.95 -6.06 13.85
C ALA A 46 -3.72 -6.59 12.62
N VAL A 47 -4.18 -7.84 12.67
CA VAL A 47 -5.02 -8.44 11.62
C VAL A 47 -6.38 -7.74 11.54
N ALA A 48 -7.00 -7.41 12.68
CA ALA A 48 -8.27 -6.69 12.71
C ALA A 48 -8.18 -5.31 12.03
N ALA A 49 -7.06 -4.60 12.18
CA ALA A 49 -6.84 -3.31 11.52
C ALA A 49 -6.79 -3.39 9.98
N VAL A 50 -6.43 -4.56 9.42
CA VAL A 50 -6.56 -4.83 7.98
C VAL A 50 -8.03 -5.05 7.63
N HIS A 51 -8.77 -5.79 8.45
CA HIS A 51 -10.19 -6.09 8.24
C HIS A 51 -11.09 -4.84 8.30
N GLU A 52 -10.79 -3.88 9.18
CA GLU A 52 -11.51 -2.60 9.25
C GLU A 52 -11.37 -1.76 7.97
N ARG A 53 -10.28 -1.98 7.21
CA ARG A 53 -9.96 -1.24 5.98
C ARG A 53 -10.20 -2.04 4.70
N ASN A 54 -10.40 -3.34 4.81
CA ASN A 54 -10.76 -4.22 3.71
C ASN A 54 -11.81 -5.25 4.20
N ALA A 55 -13.06 -5.04 3.80
CA ALA A 55 -14.22 -5.77 4.29
C ALA A 55 -14.24 -7.26 3.86
N THR A 56 -13.30 -7.71 3.02
CA THR A 56 -13.30 -9.08 2.51
C THR A 56 -11.87 -9.63 2.48
N LEU A 57 -11.41 -10.16 3.62
CA LEU A 57 -10.21 -11.01 3.64
C LEU A 57 -10.71 -12.47 3.68
N ASP A 58 -10.59 -13.17 2.56
CA ASP A 58 -10.79 -14.62 2.54
C ASP A 58 -9.74 -15.33 3.43
N ALA A 59 -9.95 -16.63 3.67
CA ALA A 59 -9.09 -17.40 4.58
C ALA A 59 -7.61 -17.41 4.15
N ASP A 60 -7.34 -17.45 2.85
CA ASP A 60 -5.99 -17.46 2.30
C ASP A 60 -5.32 -16.09 2.52
N THR A 61 -6.07 -15.01 2.31
CA THR A 61 -5.62 -13.65 2.58
C THR A 61 -5.31 -13.45 4.06
N GLN A 62 -6.11 -14.01 4.98
CA GLN A 62 -5.80 -13.97 6.42
C GLN A 62 -4.48 -14.68 6.76
N VAL A 63 -4.16 -15.79 6.10
CA VAL A 63 -2.88 -16.48 6.28
C VAL A 63 -1.73 -15.58 5.81
N ILE A 64 -1.87 -14.91 4.66
CA ILE A 64 -0.88 -13.97 4.14
C ILE A 64 -0.68 -12.79 5.09
N VAL A 65 -1.77 -12.18 5.60
CA VAL A 65 -1.68 -11.08 6.58
C VAL A 65 -0.92 -11.54 7.82
N ARG A 66 -1.24 -12.71 8.38
CA ARG A 66 -0.55 -13.25 9.57
C ARG A 66 0.92 -13.50 9.31
N TYR A 67 1.28 -13.97 8.11
CA TYR A 67 2.67 -14.11 7.70
C TYR A 67 3.38 -12.75 7.70
N PHE A 68 2.77 -11.71 7.13
CA PHE A 68 3.34 -10.36 7.13
C PHE A 68 3.46 -9.78 8.53
N VAL A 69 2.46 -9.99 9.39
CA VAL A 69 2.47 -9.56 10.79
C VAL A 69 3.63 -10.19 11.56
N ARG A 70 3.83 -11.51 11.41
CA ARG A 70 4.86 -12.23 12.16
C ARG A 70 6.27 -12.09 11.58
N PHE A 71 6.39 -11.98 10.25
CA PHE A 71 7.67 -12.15 9.55
C PHE A 71 7.96 -11.10 8.48
N GLY A 72 6.93 -10.50 7.89
CA GLY A 72 7.06 -9.77 6.62
C GLY A 72 7.43 -8.29 6.72
N TYR A 73 7.36 -7.66 7.90
CA TYR A 73 7.69 -6.24 8.03
C TYR A 73 8.83 -5.96 9.03
N GLN A 74 10.06 -5.87 8.51
CA GLN A 74 11.29 -5.73 9.31
C GLN A 74 11.94 -4.33 9.27
N GLY A 75 11.39 -3.36 8.54
CA GLY A 75 11.99 -2.01 8.43
C GLY A 75 11.49 -1.04 9.51
N GLU A 76 12.32 -0.10 9.98
CA GLU A 76 12.06 0.85 11.08
C GLU A 76 10.93 1.90 10.85
N GLN A 77 10.16 1.74 9.78
CA GLN A 77 9.09 2.66 9.40
C GLN A 77 7.89 2.52 10.33
N THR A 78 7.26 3.64 10.66
CA THR A 78 5.96 3.68 11.35
C THR A 78 4.89 2.97 10.52
N PRO A 79 3.75 2.57 11.12
CA PRO A 79 2.69 1.89 10.37
C PRO A 79 2.15 2.64 9.14
N ASP A 80 2.06 3.97 9.20
CA ASP A 80 1.60 4.76 8.05
C ASP A 80 2.69 4.89 6.97
N GLU A 81 3.96 4.99 7.36
CA GLU A 81 5.09 4.96 6.41
C GLU A 81 5.23 3.57 5.76
N ALA A 82 4.97 2.52 6.52
CA ALA A 82 4.97 1.14 6.05
C ALA A 82 3.90 0.91 4.99
N PHE A 83 2.69 1.40 5.25
CA PHE A 83 1.61 1.42 4.28
C PHE A 83 2.04 2.13 3.00
N ALA A 84 2.46 3.39 3.11
CA ALA A 84 2.74 4.24 1.95
C ALA A 84 3.88 3.68 1.10
N ALA A 85 4.95 3.19 1.72
CA ALA A 85 6.10 2.64 1.01
C ALA A 85 5.78 1.34 0.29
N ALA A 86 5.03 0.42 0.94
CA ALA A 86 4.65 -0.85 0.35
C ALA A 86 3.65 -0.67 -0.80
N GLU A 87 2.64 0.20 -0.62
CA GLU A 87 1.69 0.56 -1.68
C GLU A 87 2.42 1.19 -2.87
N GLN A 88 3.29 2.18 -2.63
CA GLN A 88 4.03 2.85 -3.69
C GLN A 88 4.93 1.89 -4.47
N LYS A 89 5.65 1.00 -3.78
CA LYS A 89 6.52 0.00 -4.43
C LYS A 89 5.72 -0.98 -5.28
N CYS A 90 4.53 -1.38 -4.82
CA CYS A 90 3.62 -2.21 -5.59
C CYS A 90 3.15 -1.48 -6.87
N ARG A 91 2.73 -0.21 -6.78
CA ARG A 91 2.31 0.57 -7.96
C ARG A 91 3.42 0.69 -9.00
N GLN A 92 4.66 0.87 -8.56
CA GLN A 92 5.83 0.88 -9.46
C GLN A 92 5.94 -0.45 -10.22
N TYR A 93 5.79 -1.57 -9.52
CA TYR A 93 5.83 -2.90 -10.15
C TYR A 93 4.68 -3.13 -11.13
N GLU A 94 3.44 -2.75 -10.79
CA GLU A 94 2.30 -2.83 -11.71
C GLU A 94 2.55 -1.99 -12.97
N THR A 95 3.02 -0.75 -12.82
CA THR A 95 3.36 0.14 -13.94
C THR A 95 4.46 -0.45 -14.83
N GLU A 96 5.52 -1.00 -14.23
CA GLU A 96 6.58 -1.70 -14.96
C GLU A 96 6.06 -2.94 -15.68
N SER A 97 5.16 -3.70 -15.05
CA SER A 97 4.57 -4.90 -15.63
C SER A 97 3.66 -4.58 -16.81
N GLU A 98 2.81 -3.56 -16.69
CA GLU A 98 1.98 -3.06 -17.78
C GLU A 98 2.84 -2.58 -18.96
N HIS A 99 3.91 -1.84 -18.66
CA HIS A 99 4.84 -1.38 -19.69
C HIS A 99 5.52 -2.55 -20.43
N ARG A 100 5.99 -3.57 -19.70
CA ARG A 100 6.56 -4.78 -20.31
C ARG A 100 5.54 -5.54 -21.17
N ASN A 101 4.31 -5.69 -20.69
CA ASN A 101 3.26 -6.39 -21.43
C ASN A 101 2.85 -5.64 -22.71
N ALA A 102 2.92 -4.31 -22.73
CA ALA A 102 2.62 -3.50 -23.91
C ALA A 102 3.73 -3.54 -24.99
N MET A 103 4.95 -3.98 -24.62
CA MET A 103 6.09 -4.12 -25.54
C MET A 103 6.23 -5.52 -26.15
N ASN A 104 5.45 -6.50 -25.66
CA ASN A 104 5.42 -7.88 -26.14
C ASN A 104 4.18 -8.12 -27.01
#